data_AF-A0A5C4X9B3-F1
#
_entry.id   AF-A0A5C4X9B3-F1
#
_cell.length_a   1.000
_cell.length_b   1.000
_cell.length_c   1.000
_cell.angle_alpha   90.00
_cell.angle_beta   90.00
_cell.angle_gamma   90.00
#
_symmetry.space_group_name_H-M   'P 1'
#
loop_
_entity.id
_entity.type
_entity.pdbx_description
1 polymer ?
#
loop_
_entity_poly.entity_id
_entity_poly.type
_entity_poly.pdbx_seq_one_letter_code
_entity_poly.pdbx_strand_id
1 'polypeptide(L)'
;MNTSADAAIAEANPYNKPPTGRYVLADVSVVYNGAGEGIPWAELQMAFLGTDARNYSWTGCTATVPRPGFQQPNLRAGGAADYQVCFDLPAEAIAGGAVEAENYTKGQPATWAVPA
;
A
#
# COMPACT_ATOMS: atom_id res chain seq x y z
N MET A 1 -0.59 9.14 -5.62
CA MET A 1 -0.82 9.17 -4.16
C MET A 1 -1.76 10.31 -3.80
N ASN A 2 -2.79 10.02 -3.01
CA ASN A 2 -3.69 11.00 -2.41
C ASN A 2 -3.35 11.18 -0.92
N THR A 3 -2.83 12.35 -0.53
CA THR A 3 -2.39 12.64 0.85
C THR A 3 -3.50 13.17 1.77
N SER A 4 -4.74 13.26 1.26
CA SER A 4 -5.93 13.71 1.99
C SER A 4 -7.13 12.87 1.59
N ALA A 5 -7.07 11.58 1.94
CA ALA A 5 -7.96 10.55 1.42
C ALA A 5 -9.24 10.31 2.26
N ASP A 6 -9.48 11.09 3.32
CA ASP A 6 -10.59 10.87 4.25
C ASP A 6 -11.95 10.71 3.55
N ALA A 7 -12.25 11.59 2.59
CA ALA A 7 -13.49 11.51 1.82
C ALA A 7 -13.57 10.24 0.96
N ALA A 8 -12.48 9.87 0.28
CA ALA A 8 -12.42 8.67 -0.55
C ALA A 8 -12.54 7.38 0.28
N ILE A 9 -11.97 7.36 1.49
CA ILE A 9 -12.10 6.25 2.43
C ILE A 9 -13.52 6.14 2.98
N ALA A 10 -14.16 7.26 3.30
CA ALA A 10 -15.56 7.27 3.74
C ALA A 10 -16.53 6.82 2.63
N GLU A 11 -16.27 7.20 1.38
CA GLU A 11 -17.05 6.78 0.21
C GLU A 11 -16.88 5.28 -0.08
N ALA A 12 -15.66 4.75 0.02
CA ALA A 12 -15.37 3.34 -0.24
C ALA A 12 -16.15 2.39 0.68
N ASN A 13 -16.29 2.75 1.95
CA ASN A 13 -17.07 1.98 2.91
C ASN A 13 -17.56 2.91 4.04
N PRO A 14 -18.88 3.13 4.20
CA PRO A 14 -19.43 4.02 5.23
C PRO A 14 -19.21 3.50 6.66
N TYR A 15 -18.78 2.24 6.83
CA TYR A 15 -18.40 1.66 8.12
C TYR A 15 -16.93 1.89 8.49
N ASN A 16 -16.13 2.48 7.61
CA ASN A 16 -14.77 2.89 7.96
C ASN A 16 -14.82 3.92 9.09
N LYS A 17 -13.94 3.75 10.08
CA LYS A 17 -13.80 4.73 11.15
C LYS A 17 -13.09 5.98 10.62
N PRO A 18 -13.35 7.17 11.19
CA PRO A 18 -12.50 8.33 10.97
C PRO A 18 -11.03 8.02 11.27
N PRO A 19 -10.07 8.67 10.57
CA PRO A 19 -8.65 8.49 10.88
C PRO A 19 -8.32 9.07 12.26
N THR A 20 -7.27 8.55 12.88
CA THR A 20 -6.69 9.12 14.09
C THR A 20 -5.92 10.40 13.77
N GLY A 21 -5.22 10.42 12.63
CA GLY A 21 -4.59 11.60 12.06
C GLY A 21 -5.25 11.98 10.73
N ARG A 22 -4.67 11.50 9.62
CA ARG A 22 -5.20 11.69 8.27
C ARG A 22 -4.96 10.43 7.43
N TYR A 23 -5.95 10.03 6.66
CA TYR A 23 -5.76 8.95 5.70
C TYR A 23 -4.93 9.43 4.50
N VAL A 24 -3.90 8.66 4.18
CA VAL A 24 -3.15 8.74 2.93
C VAL A 24 -3.41 7.47 2.14
N LEU A 25 -3.75 7.62 0.86
CA LEU A 25 -4.05 6.52 -0.04
C LEU A 25 -3.03 6.49 -1.19
N ALA A 26 -2.25 5.43 -1.24
CA ALA A 26 -1.28 5.19 -2.30
C ALA A 26 -1.87 4.26 -3.35
N ASP A 27 -1.77 4.62 -4.62
CA ASP A 27 -1.98 3.71 -5.72
C ASP A 27 -0.68 2.94 -5.94
N VAL A 28 -0.78 1.62 -6.04
CA VAL A 28 0.33 0.70 -6.19
C VAL A 28 0.10 -0.09 -7.47
N SER A 29 1.03 0.05 -8.40
CA SER A 29 1.11 -0.76 -9.62
C SER A 29 2.31 -1.68 -9.50
N VAL A 30 2.13 -2.97 -9.73
CA VAL A 30 3.24 -3.94 -9.63
C VAL A 30 3.32 -4.85 -10.84
N VAL A 31 4.52 -5.34 -11.13
CA VAL A 31 4.77 -6.45 -12.05
C VAL A 31 5.53 -7.55 -11.34
N TYR A 32 5.04 -8.78 -11.44
CA TYR A 32 5.73 -9.97 -10.91
C TYR A 32 6.72 -10.52 -11.93
N ASN A 33 8.01 -10.49 -11.58
CA ASN A 33 9.11 -10.99 -12.41
C ASN A 33 9.71 -12.31 -11.88
N GLY A 34 9.09 -12.91 -10.85
CA GLY A 34 9.52 -14.20 -10.32
C GLY A 34 9.09 -15.38 -11.20
N ALA A 35 9.71 -16.55 -10.99
CA ALA A 35 9.39 -17.77 -11.74
C ALA A 35 8.17 -18.54 -11.18
N GLY A 36 7.73 -18.20 -9.98
CA GLY A 36 6.65 -18.89 -9.26
C GLY A 36 5.29 -18.21 -9.42
N GLU A 37 4.54 -18.23 -8.32
CA GLU A 37 3.33 -17.45 -8.14
C GLU A 37 3.65 -16.28 -7.21
N GLY A 38 3.12 -15.10 -7.50
CA GLY A 38 3.29 -13.88 -6.70
C GLY A 38 1.96 -13.40 -6.14
N ILE A 39 1.92 -13.07 -4.86
CA ILE A 39 0.75 -12.51 -4.18
C ILE A 39 1.07 -11.07 -3.72
N PRO A 40 0.77 -10.04 -4.54
CA PRO A 40 1.24 -8.67 -4.32
C PRO A 40 0.96 -8.12 -2.92
N TRP A 41 -0.24 -8.35 -2.42
CA TRP A 41 -0.70 -7.79 -1.14
C TRP A 41 -0.15 -8.52 0.09
N ALA A 42 0.37 -9.74 -0.08
CA ALA A 42 0.89 -10.56 1.01
C ALA A 42 2.43 -10.61 1.04
N GLU A 43 3.07 -10.49 -0.12
CA GLU A 43 4.54 -10.57 -0.27
C GLU A 43 5.23 -9.21 -0.14
N LEU A 44 4.51 -8.10 -0.43
CA LEU A 44 5.03 -6.75 -0.31
C LEU A 44 4.60 -6.11 1.01
N GLN A 45 5.58 -5.63 1.77
CA GLN A 45 5.37 -4.76 2.92
C GLN A 45 5.49 -3.31 2.47
N MET A 46 4.46 -2.52 2.76
CA MET A 46 4.45 -1.11 2.42
C MET A 46 4.75 -0.24 3.64
N ALA A 47 5.64 0.71 3.48
CA ALA A 47 5.95 1.71 4.50
C ALA A 47 5.74 3.12 3.94
N PHE A 48 5.25 4.03 4.77
CA PHE A 48 5.33 5.45 4.49
C PHE A 48 6.57 6.02 5.21
N LEU A 49 7.48 6.61 4.45
CA LEU A 49 8.67 7.30 4.93
C LEU A 49 8.27 8.72 5.32
N GLY A 50 8.02 8.94 6.61
CA GLY A 50 7.62 10.24 7.15
C GLY A 50 8.78 11.21 7.25
N THR A 51 8.49 12.51 7.11
CA THR A 51 9.50 13.57 7.27
C THR A 51 9.87 13.85 8.73
N ASP A 52 9.18 13.21 9.67
CA ASP A 52 9.42 13.27 11.12
C ASP A 52 10.42 12.20 11.62
N ALA A 53 11.23 11.64 10.69
CA ALA A 53 12.20 10.58 10.93
C ALA A 53 11.57 9.27 11.45
N ARG A 54 10.35 8.95 10.99
CA ARG A 54 9.65 7.69 11.28
C ARG A 54 9.17 7.01 10.01
N ASN A 55 9.18 5.68 10.05
CA ASN A 55 8.52 4.84 9.06
C ASN A 55 7.19 4.35 9.64
N TYR A 56 6.13 4.42 8.85
CA TYR A 56 4.80 4.00 9.23
C TYR A 56 4.40 2.78 8.42
N SER A 57 4.09 1.68 9.10
CA SER A 57 3.57 0.48 8.45
C SER A 57 2.16 0.71 7.91
N TRP A 58 1.88 0.20 6.71
CA TRP A 58 0.54 0.19 6.15
C TRP A 58 -0.49 -0.53 7.03
N THR A 59 -0.05 -1.50 7.83
CA THR A 59 -0.91 -2.22 8.79
C THR A 59 -1.46 -1.32 9.90
N GLY A 60 -0.93 -0.10 10.05
CA GLY A 60 -1.48 0.93 10.95
C GLY A 60 -2.81 1.50 10.47
N CYS A 61 -3.15 1.34 9.18
CA CYS A 61 -4.46 1.69 8.65
C CYS A 61 -5.36 0.44 8.57
N THR A 62 -6.51 0.50 9.23
CA THR A 62 -7.50 -0.59 9.21
C THR A 62 -8.71 -0.29 8.31
N ALA A 63 -8.65 0.76 7.50
CA ALA A 63 -9.75 1.16 6.65
C ALA A 63 -9.85 0.28 5.39
N THR A 64 -11.07 0.03 4.94
CA THR A 64 -11.32 -0.58 3.62
C THR A 64 -11.09 0.47 2.54
N VAL A 65 -10.14 0.21 1.64
CA VAL A 65 -9.84 1.09 0.50
C VAL A 65 -10.72 0.76 -0.72
N PRO A 66 -10.87 1.67 -1.70
CA PRO A 66 -11.65 1.42 -2.92
C PRO A 66 -11.17 0.21 -3.75
N ARG A 67 -9.85 0.01 -3.87
CA ARG A 67 -9.24 -1.12 -4.60
C ARG A 67 -8.29 -1.92 -3.72
N PRO A 68 -8.79 -2.77 -2.82
CA PRO A 68 -7.93 -3.47 -1.87
C PRO A 68 -7.05 -4.52 -2.55
N GLY A 69 -5.81 -4.65 -2.08
CA GLY A 69 -4.85 -5.61 -2.62
C GLY A 69 -5.32 -7.06 -2.55
N PHE A 70 -6.06 -7.44 -1.50
CA PHE A 70 -6.57 -8.82 -1.34
C PHE A 70 -7.61 -9.24 -2.39
N GLN A 71 -8.15 -8.29 -3.17
CA GLN A 71 -9.03 -8.59 -4.31
C GLN A 71 -8.26 -8.81 -5.62
N GLN A 72 -6.95 -8.56 -5.64
CA GLN A 72 -6.12 -8.83 -6.81
C GLN A 72 -5.86 -10.34 -6.95
N PRO A 73 -5.83 -10.87 -8.18
CA PRO A 73 -5.49 -12.27 -8.40
C PRO A 73 -4.02 -12.54 -8.07
N ASN A 74 -3.70 -13.81 -7.84
CA ASN A 74 -2.31 -14.25 -7.82
C ASN A 74 -1.69 -14.09 -9.22
N LEU A 75 -0.43 -13.70 -9.27
CA LEU A 75 0.27 -13.37 -10.50
C LEU A 75 1.26 -14.48 -10.89
N ARG A 76 1.46 -14.63 -12.20
CA ARG A 76 2.58 -15.41 -12.78
C ARG A 76 3.56 -14.45 -13.43
N ALA A 77 4.72 -14.96 -13.87
CA ALA A 77 5.77 -14.16 -14.50
C ALA A 77 5.20 -13.22 -15.59
N GLY A 78 5.49 -11.93 -15.48
CA GLY A 78 4.99 -10.86 -16.35
C GLY A 78 3.59 -10.34 -16.01
N GLY A 79 2.89 -10.96 -15.06
CA GLY A 79 1.60 -10.51 -14.56
C GLY A 79 1.71 -9.19 -13.81
N ALA A 80 0.67 -8.36 -13.91
CA ALA A 80 0.59 -7.07 -13.26
C ALA A 80 -0.69 -6.92 -12.42
N ALA A 81 -0.64 -6.08 -11.41
CA ALA A 81 -1.79 -5.73 -10.58
C ALA A 81 -1.76 -4.26 -10.18
N ASP A 82 -2.94 -3.67 -10.05
CA ASP A 82 -3.15 -2.31 -9.58
C ASP A 82 -4.07 -2.33 -8.36
N TYR A 83 -3.56 -1.87 -7.23
CA TYR A 83 -4.31 -1.83 -5.98
C TYR A 83 -3.97 -0.58 -5.19
N GLN A 84 -4.60 -0.44 -4.03
CA GLN A 84 -4.39 0.68 -3.14
C GLN A 84 -3.99 0.19 -1.76
N VAL A 85 -3.18 1.01 -1.11
CA VAL A 85 -2.74 0.82 0.27
C VAL A 85 -3.00 2.11 1.03
N CYS A 86 -3.55 1.99 2.24
CA CYS A 86 -3.82 3.14 3.09
C CYS A 86 -2.83 3.24 4.25
N PHE A 87 -2.63 4.46 4.71
CA PHE A 87 -1.92 4.81 5.93
C PHE A 87 -2.77 5.79 6.73
N ASP A 88 -2.75 5.67 8.06
CA ASP A 88 -3.33 6.67 8.98
C ASP A 88 -2.15 7.35 9.68
N LEU A 89 -1.88 8.59 9.30
CA LEU A 89 -0.62 9.28 9.62
C LEU A 89 -0.85 10.57 10.40
N PRO A 90 0.06 10.94 11.32
CA PRO A 90 0.12 12.30 11.84
C PRO A 90 0.30 13.30 10.70
N ALA A 91 -0.41 14.44 10.75
CA ALA A 91 -0.44 15.39 9.65
C ALA A 91 0.95 15.97 9.31
N GLU A 92 1.80 16.11 10.32
CA GLU A 92 3.17 16.60 10.23
C GLU A 92 4.12 15.66 9.47
N ALA A 93 3.84 14.35 9.43
CA ALA A 93 4.70 13.37 8.76
C ALA A 93 4.47 13.31 7.24
N ILE A 94 3.33 13.83 6.75
CA ILE A 94 2.83 13.57 5.39
C ILE A 94 3.55 14.42 4.33
N ALA A 95 3.75 15.72 4.62
CA ALA A 95 4.28 16.65 3.63
C ALA A 95 5.74 16.31 3.30
N GLY A 96 5.99 15.94 2.04
CA GLY A 96 7.32 15.52 1.57
C GLY A 96 7.67 14.06 1.86
N GLY A 97 6.76 13.27 2.42
CA GLY A 97 6.96 11.85 2.63
C GLY A 97 6.77 11.02 1.35
N ALA A 98 7.17 9.76 1.40
CA ALA A 98 7.12 8.83 0.27
C ALA A 98 6.60 7.45 0.70
N VAL A 99 6.18 6.62 -0.25
CA VAL A 99 5.83 5.21 0.00
C VAL A 99 6.94 4.33 -0.54
N GLU A 100 7.36 3.37 0.26
CA GLU A 100 8.32 2.34 -0.10
C GLU A 100 7.66 0.97 -0.03
N ALA A 101 8.05 0.09 -0.96
CA ALA A 101 7.65 -1.30 -1.00
C ALA A 101 8.87 -2.19 -0.77
N GLU A 102 8.82 -3.05 0.24
CA GLU A 102 9.85 -4.05 0.52
C GLU A 102 9.29 -5.46 0.31
N ASN A 103 10.05 -6.34 -0.33
CA ASN A 103 9.67 -7.75 -0.44
C ASN A 103 10.09 -8.51 0.83
N TYR A 104 9.12 -9.08 1.54
CA TYR A 104 9.35 -9.76 2.81
C TYR A 104 9.73 -11.24 2.68
N THR A 105 9.72 -11.80 1.46
CA THR A 105 9.85 -13.25 1.24
C THR A 105 11.32 -13.69 1.18
N LYS A 106 11.88 -14.19 2.30
CA LYS A 106 13.16 -14.92 2.29
C LYS A 106 12.98 -16.29 1.63
N GLY A 107 13.55 -16.50 0.43
CA GLY A 107 13.81 -17.84 -0.12
C GLY A 107 13.09 -18.23 -1.42
N GLN A 108 12.33 -17.32 -2.05
CA GLN A 108 11.91 -17.43 -3.45
C GLN A 108 12.31 -16.14 -4.18
N PRO A 109 12.71 -16.18 -5.46
CA PRO A 109 13.03 -14.99 -6.23
C PRO A 109 11.74 -14.28 -6.66
N ALA A 110 10.91 -13.87 -5.70
CA ALA A 110 9.84 -12.92 -5.99
C ALA A 110 10.53 -11.58 -6.29
N THR A 111 10.51 -11.18 -7.57
CA THR A 111 11.13 -9.94 -8.02
C THR A 111 10.00 -9.04 -8.48
N TRP A 112 9.82 -7.91 -7.82
CA TRP A 112 8.70 -7.00 -8.07
C TRP A 112 9.24 -5.71 -8.67
N ALA A 113 8.58 -5.21 -9.71
CA ALA A 113 8.76 -3.82 -10.13
C ALA A 113 7.64 -3.00 -9.50
N VAL A 114 8.01 -1.93 -8.78
CA VAL A 114 7.09 -0.90 -8.27
C VAL A 114 7.56 0.41 -8.88
N PRO A 115 6.76 1.08 -9.74
CA PRO A 115 7.13 2.36 -10.29
C PRO A 115 7.22 3.40 -9.17
N ALA A 116 8.25 4.25 -9.26
CA ALA A 116 8.48 5.37 -8.34
C ALA A 116 7.43 6.48 -8.49
#